data_AF-I3DAA7-F1
#
_entry.id   AF-I3DAA7-F1
#
_cell.length_a   1.000
_cell.length_b   1.000
_cell.length_c   1.000
_cell.angle_alpha   90.00
_cell.angle_beta   90.00
_cell.angle_gamma   90.00
#
_symmetry.space_group_name_H-M   'P 1'
#
loop_
_entity.id
_entity.type
_entity.pdbx_description
1 polymer ?
#
loop_
_entity_poly.entity_id
_entity_poly.type
_entity_poly.pdbx_seq_one_letter_code
_entity_poly.pdbx_strand_id
1 'polypeptide(L)'
;MSIDFLKAVKQFHKDKQELNSRYLSWEYCYAGFYQARKTKNPDYDYLSLQLYQYLASWGMLRGSSFLLWKDYKIHIPVIQEMLQSEYDCLQGASCQDFLNEKVQAAWEKLDNKLIEYYSSVRKEQCGSVKNEVSTVLRSKILLGTLGCTPAYDRFFRKKVKSKPYGISSVYGKNSFK
;
A
#
# COMPACT_ATOMS: atom_id res chain seq x y z
N MET A 1 4.22 -23.40 -10.62
CA MET A 1 3.70 -22.03 -10.86
C MET A 1 2.72 -22.08 -12.05
N SER A 2 1.51 -21.50 -11.96
CA SER A 2 0.49 -21.70 -13.02
C SER A 2 0.73 -20.86 -14.29
N ILE A 3 0.43 -21.41 -15.46
CA ILE A 3 0.56 -20.74 -16.78
C ILE A 3 -0.08 -19.33 -16.80
N ASP A 4 -1.27 -19.18 -16.20
CA ASP A 4 -1.96 -17.87 -16.13
C ASP A 4 -1.17 -16.81 -15.36
N PHE A 5 -0.43 -17.22 -14.33
CA PHE A 5 0.37 -16.30 -13.53
C PHE A 5 1.58 -15.82 -14.32
N LEU A 6 2.28 -16.74 -14.99
CA LEU A 6 3.39 -16.39 -15.88
C LEU A 6 2.94 -15.48 -17.01
N LYS A 7 1.75 -15.71 -17.59
CA LYS A 7 1.17 -14.83 -18.61
C LYS A 7 0.88 -13.43 -18.04
N ALA A 8 0.30 -13.34 -16.85
CA ALA A 8 0.03 -12.05 -16.19
C ALA A 8 1.31 -11.28 -15.86
N VAL A 9 2.36 -11.97 -15.37
CA VAL A 9 3.67 -11.35 -15.08
C VAL A 9 4.34 -10.86 -16.36
N LYS A 10 4.33 -11.66 -17.44
CA LYS A 10 4.85 -11.23 -18.76
C LYS A 10 4.10 -10.02 -19.31
N GLN A 11 2.77 -10.01 -19.19
CA GLN A 11 1.95 -8.88 -19.62
C GLN A 11 2.28 -7.62 -18.82
N PHE A 12 2.34 -7.73 -17.48
CA PHE A 12 2.74 -6.61 -16.62
C PHE A 12 4.14 -6.08 -16.97
N HIS A 13 5.10 -6.98 -17.23
CA HIS A 13 6.45 -6.58 -17.62
C HIS A 13 6.45 -5.82 -18.95
N LYS A 14 5.68 -6.29 -19.94
CA LYS A 14 5.50 -5.59 -21.22
C LYS A 14 4.85 -4.22 -21.03
N ASP A 15 3.71 -4.16 -20.33
CA ASP A 15 2.96 -2.91 -20.14
C ASP A 15 3.77 -1.87 -19.38
N LYS A 16 4.69 -2.30 -18.51
CA LYS A 16 5.60 -1.44 -17.77
C LYS A 16 6.71 -0.85 -18.66
N GLN A 17 7.14 -1.56 -19.71
CA GLN A 17 8.15 -1.08 -20.65
C GLN A 17 7.64 0.02 -21.59
N GLU A 18 6.32 0.21 -21.68
CA GLU A 18 5.72 1.29 -22.46
C GLU A 18 6.18 2.66 -21.92
N LEU A 19 6.53 3.58 -22.84
CA LEU A 19 6.92 4.93 -22.48
C LEU A 19 5.79 5.62 -21.70
N ASN A 20 6.13 6.24 -20.56
CA ASN A 20 5.16 6.91 -19.68
C ASN A 20 4.05 5.99 -19.15
N SER A 21 4.33 4.68 -19.01
CA SER A 21 3.37 3.72 -18.49
C SER A 21 2.88 4.06 -17.10
N ARG A 22 1.56 3.91 -16.88
CA ARG A 22 0.94 4.03 -15.54
C ARG A 22 1.54 3.07 -14.52
N TYR A 23 2.12 1.96 -14.96
CA TYR A 23 2.71 0.94 -14.07
C TYR A 23 4.02 1.39 -13.44
N LEU A 24 4.68 2.42 -14.01
CA LEU A 24 5.88 3.04 -13.44
C LEU A 24 5.59 3.79 -12.14
N SER A 25 4.34 4.16 -11.87
CA SER A 25 3.97 4.87 -10.63
C SER A 25 4.33 4.10 -9.36
N TRP A 26 4.28 2.76 -9.40
CA TRP A 26 4.73 1.94 -8.28
C TRP A 26 6.23 2.04 -8.08
N GLU A 27 7.02 2.03 -9.15
CA GLU A 27 8.48 2.16 -9.04
C GLU A 27 8.89 3.52 -8.52
N TYR A 28 8.29 4.59 -9.04
CA TYR A 28 8.59 5.95 -8.58
C TYR A 28 8.21 6.15 -7.11
N CYS A 29 7.03 5.66 -6.71
CA CYS A 29 6.60 5.68 -5.32
C CYS A 29 7.56 4.86 -4.44
N TYR A 30 7.74 3.56 -4.74
CA TYR A 30 8.56 2.68 -3.92
C TYR A 30 10.02 3.16 -3.83
N ALA A 31 10.62 3.57 -4.95
CA ALA A 31 11.97 4.10 -4.98
C ALA A 31 12.09 5.39 -4.16
N GLY A 32 11.11 6.30 -4.25
CA GLY A 32 11.06 7.52 -3.44
C GLY A 32 11.11 7.21 -1.95
N PHE A 33 10.24 6.32 -1.46
CA PHE A 33 10.21 5.93 -0.05
C PHE A 33 11.45 5.14 0.37
N TYR A 34 11.98 4.29 -0.50
CA TYR A 34 13.22 3.56 -0.24
C TYR A 34 14.43 4.50 -0.07
N GLN A 35 14.53 5.55 -0.88
CA GLN A 35 15.58 6.57 -0.73
C GLN A 35 15.34 7.48 0.47
N ALA A 36 14.08 7.81 0.78
CA ALA A 36 13.72 8.64 1.92
C ALA A 36 14.23 8.08 3.25
N ARG A 37 14.23 6.75 3.44
CA ARG A 37 14.79 6.10 4.64
C ARG A 37 16.31 6.24 4.78
N LYS A 38 17.02 6.56 3.70
CA LYS A 38 18.49 6.70 3.70
C LYS A 38 18.95 8.14 3.95
N THR A 39 18.03 9.10 3.99
CA THR A 39 18.32 10.51 4.24
C THR A 39 17.80 10.95 5.60
N LYS A 40 18.47 11.94 6.20
CA LYS A 40 18.02 12.57 7.45
C LYS A 40 16.83 13.51 7.25
N ASN A 41 16.69 14.08 6.04
CA ASN A 41 15.67 15.06 5.69
C ASN A 41 14.89 14.59 4.46
N PRO A 42 13.89 13.70 4.64
CA PRO A 42 12.99 13.31 3.56
C PRO A 42 12.17 14.50 3.04
N ASP A 43 11.98 14.57 1.71
CA ASP A 43 11.05 15.51 1.10
C ASP A 43 9.62 14.95 1.20
N TYR A 44 8.91 15.31 2.27
CA TYR A 44 7.55 14.83 2.51
C TYR A 44 6.55 15.27 1.45
N ASP A 45 6.73 16.45 0.85
CA ASP A 45 5.82 16.97 -0.18
C ASP A 45 5.94 16.14 -1.46
N TYR A 46 7.17 15.89 -1.90
CA TYR A 46 7.47 15.01 -3.03
C TYR A 46 6.96 13.58 -2.79
N LEU A 47 7.20 13.01 -1.61
CA LEU A 47 6.71 11.66 -1.28
C LEU A 47 5.18 11.59 -1.27
N SER A 48 4.51 12.65 -0.77
CA SER A 48 3.05 12.75 -0.78
C SER A 48 2.52 12.80 -2.21
N LEU A 49 3.19 13.52 -3.10
CA LEU A 49 2.86 13.57 -4.53
C LEU A 49 3.05 12.21 -5.21
N GLN A 50 4.16 11.50 -4.94
CA GLN A 50 4.41 10.16 -5.50
C GLN A 50 3.37 9.14 -5.03
N LEU A 51 3.04 9.15 -3.73
CA LEU A 51 1.99 8.28 -3.18
C LEU A 51 0.63 8.60 -3.78
N TYR A 52 0.27 9.88 -3.91
CA TYR A 52 -0.97 10.30 -4.54
C TYR A 52 -1.06 9.83 -5.99
N GLN A 53 0.00 10.04 -6.78
CA GLN A 53 0.07 9.60 -8.18
C GLN A 53 -0.07 8.07 -8.31
N TYR A 54 0.60 7.31 -7.44
CA TYR A 54 0.43 5.85 -7.37
C TYR A 54 -1.02 5.47 -7.04
N LEU A 55 -1.60 6.03 -5.98
CA LEU A 55 -2.98 5.72 -5.61
C LEU A 55 -3.98 6.09 -6.73
N ALA A 56 -3.77 7.22 -7.41
CA ALA A 56 -4.55 7.67 -8.56
C ALA A 56 -4.45 6.69 -9.72
N SER A 57 -3.23 6.33 -10.12
CA SER A 57 -2.95 5.40 -11.22
C SER A 57 -3.44 3.98 -10.93
N TRP A 58 -3.85 3.67 -9.71
CA TRP A 58 -4.42 2.38 -9.31
C TRP A 58 -5.90 2.49 -8.89
N GLY A 59 -6.54 3.62 -9.19
CA GLY A 59 -7.97 3.84 -9.12
C GLY A 59 -8.52 4.07 -7.71
N MET A 60 -7.70 4.56 -6.77
CA MET A 60 -8.11 4.80 -5.39
C MET A 60 -8.82 6.15 -5.16
N LEU A 61 -8.71 7.07 -6.12
CA LEU A 61 -9.28 8.43 -6.04
C LEU A 61 -10.63 8.56 -6.77
N ARG A 62 -11.23 7.47 -7.26
CA ARG A 62 -12.46 7.51 -8.06
C ARG A 62 -13.71 7.15 -7.27
N GLY A 63 -14.88 7.52 -7.80
CA GLY A 63 -16.18 7.15 -7.25
C GLY A 63 -16.45 7.85 -5.91
N SER A 64 -16.99 7.12 -4.94
CA SER A 64 -17.30 7.61 -3.59
C SER A 64 -16.10 7.60 -2.62
N SER A 65 -14.87 7.56 -3.14
CA SER A 65 -13.67 7.65 -2.30
C SER A 65 -13.56 9.04 -1.69
N PHE A 66 -13.36 9.12 -0.38
CA PHE A 66 -13.14 10.40 0.31
C PHE A 66 -11.88 11.12 -0.18
N LEU A 67 -10.91 10.38 -0.74
CA LEU A 67 -9.68 10.94 -1.32
C LEU A 67 -9.94 11.78 -2.58
N LEU A 68 -11.10 11.61 -3.24
CA LEU A 68 -11.48 12.44 -4.40
C LEU A 68 -11.58 13.93 -4.04
N TRP A 69 -11.87 14.22 -2.77
CA TRP A 69 -12.07 15.58 -2.26
C TRP A 69 -10.84 16.15 -1.54
N LYS A 70 -9.67 15.55 -1.73
CA LYS A 70 -8.43 15.90 -1.04
C LYS A 70 -7.30 16.07 -2.06
N ASP A 71 -6.44 17.05 -1.84
CA ASP A 71 -5.20 17.18 -2.60
C ASP A 71 -4.13 16.19 -2.08
N TYR A 72 -3.00 16.13 -2.80
CA TYR A 72 -1.94 15.17 -2.54
C TYR A 72 -1.30 15.28 -1.16
N LYS A 73 -1.37 16.44 -0.48
CA LYS A 73 -0.78 16.66 0.85
C LYS A 73 -1.52 15.95 1.97
N ILE A 74 -2.70 15.41 1.69
CA ILE A 74 -3.46 14.59 2.65
C ILE A 74 -2.68 13.36 3.14
N HIS A 75 -1.61 12.97 2.47
CA HIS A 75 -0.81 11.81 2.88
C HIS A 75 0.36 12.18 3.79
N ILE A 76 0.73 13.46 3.95
CA ILE A 76 1.92 13.88 4.70
C ILE A 76 1.95 13.31 6.14
N PRO A 77 0.87 13.37 6.95
CA PRO A 77 0.93 12.87 8.32
C PRO A 77 1.22 11.36 8.41
N VAL A 78 0.64 10.55 7.52
CA VAL A 78 0.94 9.11 7.50
C VAL A 78 2.33 8.83 6.95
N ILE A 79 2.86 9.65 6.04
CA ILE A 79 4.22 9.48 5.52
C ILE A 79 5.25 9.75 6.62
N GLN A 80 5.03 10.78 7.44
CA GLN A 80 5.88 11.09 8.60
C GLN A 80 5.89 9.94 9.62
N GLU A 81 4.73 9.36 9.91
CA GLU A 81 4.62 8.15 10.73
C GLU A 81 5.35 6.98 10.07
N MET A 82 5.11 6.71 8.79
CA MET A 82 5.70 5.58 8.08
C MET A 82 7.23 5.60 8.06
N LEU A 83 7.85 6.79 7.96
CA LEU A 83 9.30 6.93 7.91
C LEU A 83 10.00 6.84 9.27
N GLN A 84 9.27 6.63 10.37
CA GLN A 84 9.90 6.33 11.65
C GLN A 84 10.71 5.02 11.56
N SER A 85 11.85 4.98 12.26
CA SER A 85 12.80 3.85 12.20
C SER A 85 12.22 2.54 12.73
N GLU A 86 11.19 2.59 13.57
CA GLU A 86 10.49 1.39 14.04
C GLU A 86 9.83 0.60 12.89
N TYR A 87 9.53 1.25 11.77
CA TYR A 87 8.94 0.63 10.59
C TYR A 87 9.98 0.23 9.53
N ASP A 88 11.29 0.42 9.77
CA ASP A 88 12.35 0.06 8.81
C ASP A 88 12.32 -1.44 8.47
N CYS A 89 11.96 -2.28 9.45
CA CYS A 89 11.83 -3.72 9.27
C CYS A 89 10.73 -4.13 8.26
N LEU A 90 9.84 -3.20 7.88
CA LEU A 90 8.79 -3.44 6.90
C LEU A 90 9.26 -3.13 5.46
N GLN A 91 10.38 -2.45 5.24
CA GLN A 91 10.82 -2.13 3.88
C GLN A 91 11.24 -3.40 3.12
N GLY A 92 10.43 -3.81 2.15
CA GLY A 92 10.67 -5.01 1.34
C GLY A 92 10.50 -6.33 2.08
N ALA A 93 9.84 -6.33 3.25
CA ALA A 93 9.64 -7.53 4.05
C ALA A 93 8.93 -8.63 3.23
N SER A 94 9.51 -9.83 3.25
CA SER A 94 8.96 -11.04 2.65
C SER A 94 7.95 -11.71 3.58
N CYS A 95 7.20 -12.69 3.06
CA CYS A 95 6.30 -13.49 3.90
C CYS A 95 7.03 -14.19 5.06
N GLN A 96 8.30 -14.56 4.88
CA GLN A 96 9.10 -15.22 5.93
C GLN A 96 9.46 -14.25 7.06
N ASP A 97 9.70 -12.98 6.75
CA ASP A 97 10.01 -11.96 7.76
C ASP A 97 8.83 -11.74 8.71
N PHE A 98 7.61 -11.90 8.23
CA PHE A 98 6.40 -11.84 9.04
C PHE A 98 6.24 -13.03 10.01
N LEU A 99 7.11 -14.03 10.01
CA LEU A 99 7.17 -15.01 11.10
C LEU A 99 7.76 -14.38 12.38
N ASN A 100 8.47 -13.26 12.27
CA ASN A 100 9.00 -12.50 13.39
C ASN A 100 7.90 -11.63 14.03
N GLU A 101 7.67 -11.80 15.33
CA GLU A 101 6.67 -11.04 16.08
C GLU A 101 6.92 -9.53 16.06
N LYS A 102 8.18 -9.09 15.98
CA LYS A 102 8.51 -7.65 15.89
C LYS A 102 8.03 -7.05 14.58
N VAL A 103 8.18 -7.77 13.46
CA VAL A 103 7.71 -7.35 12.13
C VAL A 103 6.18 -7.31 12.11
N GLN A 104 5.52 -8.33 12.68
CA GLN A 104 4.06 -8.33 12.82
C GLN A 104 3.56 -7.15 13.66
N ALA A 105 4.19 -6.87 14.79
CA ALA A 105 3.80 -5.77 15.68
C ALA A 105 3.99 -4.40 15.01
N ALA A 106 5.11 -4.19 14.30
CA ALA A 106 5.35 -2.96 13.55
C ALA A 106 4.30 -2.77 12.45
N TRP A 107 3.96 -3.84 11.71
CA TRP A 107 2.92 -3.81 10.69
C TRP A 107 1.54 -3.49 11.28
N GLU A 108 1.16 -4.14 12.38
CA GLU A 108 -0.14 -3.95 13.03
C GLU A 108 -0.27 -2.52 13.58
N LYS A 109 0.78 -2.00 14.21
CA LYS A 109 0.84 -0.61 14.66
C LYS A 109 0.65 0.36 13.51
N LEU A 110 1.33 0.13 12.38
CA LEU A 110 1.22 1.00 11.22
C LEU A 110 -0.15 0.93 10.54
N ASP A 111 -0.74 -0.26 10.37
CA ASP A 111 -2.09 -0.39 9.81
C ASP A 111 -3.12 0.33 10.68
N ASN A 112 -2.98 0.23 12.01
CA ASN A 112 -3.82 0.96 12.95
C ASN A 112 -3.67 2.49 12.80
N LYS A 113 -2.45 3.00 12.59
CA LYS A 113 -2.23 4.42 12.31
C LYS A 113 -2.88 4.88 11.00
N LEU A 114 -2.83 4.05 9.96
CA LEU A 114 -3.56 4.32 8.71
C LEU A 114 -5.08 4.36 8.94
N ILE A 115 -5.62 3.42 9.72
CA ILE A 115 -7.05 3.40 10.07
C ILE A 115 -7.43 4.67 10.83
N GLU A 116 -6.69 5.01 11.89
CA GLU A 116 -6.93 6.18 12.74
C GLU A 116 -6.98 7.46 11.91
N TYR A 117 -5.92 7.71 11.13
CA TYR A 117 -5.79 8.92 10.34
C TYR A 117 -6.85 9.03 9.24
N TYR A 118 -7.02 8.02 8.40
CA TYR A 118 -8.01 8.14 7.31
C TYR A 118 -9.45 8.07 7.80
N SER A 119 -9.71 7.53 9.00
CA SER A 119 -11.02 7.61 9.62
C SER A 119 -11.32 9.03 10.08
N SER A 120 -10.35 9.76 10.64
CA SER A 120 -10.56 11.17 11.03
C SER A 120 -10.82 12.04 9.80
N VAL A 121 -10.02 11.90 8.74
CA VAL A 121 -10.21 12.62 7.46
C VAL A 121 -11.61 12.36 6.87
N ARG A 122 -12.11 11.11 6.95
CA ARG A 122 -13.47 10.77 6.48
C ARG A 122 -14.56 11.38 7.35
N LYS A 123 -14.36 11.40 8.67
CA LYS A 123 -15.31 11.98 9.62
C LYS A 123 -15.46 13.47 9.37
N GLU A 124 -14.36 14.18 9.12
CA GLU A 124 -14.37 15.61 8.77
C GLU A 124 -15.13 15.88 7.46
N GLN A 125 -15.02 14.98 6.46
CA GLN A 125 -15.68 15.17 5.17
C GLN A 125 -17.18 14.83 5.18
N CYS A 126 -17.58 13.76 5.87
CA CYS A 126 -18.91 13.16 5.71
C CYS A 126 -19.73 13.10 7.01
N GLY A 127 -19.21 13.61 8.13
CA GLY A 127 -19.88 13.65 9.45
C GLY A 127 -20.01 12.30 10.16
N SER A 128 -20.29 11.21 9.43
CA SER A 128 -20.41 9.85 9.96
C SER A 128 -19.60 8.84 9.14
N VAL A 129 -18.91 7.93 9.83
CA VAL A 129 -18.12 6.86 9.23
C VAL A 129 -18.90 5.55 9.39
N LYS A 130 -19.67 5.14 8.38
CA LYS A 130 -20.46 3.90 8.43
C LYS A 130 -19.63 2.63 8.33
N ASN A 131 -18.46 2.71 7.68
CA ASN A 131 -17.58 1.58 7.39
C ASN A 131 -16.15 1.97 7.69
N GLU A 132 -15.30 1.02 8.07
CA GLU A 132 -13.85 1.25 8.21
C GLU A 132 -13.18 1.73 6.92
N VAL A 133 -11.97 2.26 7.05
CA VAL A 133 -11.09 2.59 5.89
C VAL A 133 -10.84 1.33 5.08
N SER A 134 -11.02 1.39 3.76
CA SER A 134 -10.89 0.22 2.89
C SER A 134 -9.54 -0.49 3.05
N THR A 135 -9.58 -1.79 3.29
CA THR A 135 -8.40 -2.68 3.27
C THR A 135 -7.60 -2.56 1.97
N VAL A 136 -8.27 -2.34 0.84
CA VAL A 136 -7.60 -2.17 -0.46
C VAL A 136 -6.76 -0.89 -0.47
N LEU A 137 -7.24 0.19 0.16
CA LEU A 137 -6.48 1.43 0.29
C LEU A 137 -5.25 1.20 1.17
N ARG A 138 -5.44 0.64 2.37
CA ARG A 138 -4.34 0.43 3.33
C ARG A 138 -3.25 -0.47 2.77
N SER A 139 -3.63 -1.64 2.23
CA SER A 139 -2.69 -2.57 1.60
C SER A 139 -1.99 -2.00 0.36
N LYS A 140 -2.65 -1.12 -0.42
CA LYS A 140 -1.96 -0.42 -1.52
C LYS A 140 -0.98 0.63 -1.02
N ILE A 141 -1.31 1.39 0.02
CA ILE A 141 -0.37 2.32 0.64
C ILE A 141 0.88 1.56 1.09
N LEU A 142 0.71 0.45 1.82
CA LEU A 142 1.83 -0.39 2.24
C LEU A 142 2.60 -0.99 1.05
N LEU A 143 1.92 -1.48 0.00
CA LEU A 143 2.57 -1.97 -1.22
C LEU A 143 3.41 -0.89 -1.92
N GLY A 144 2.87 0.32 -2.08
CA GLY A 144 3.52 1.40 -2.82
C GLY A 144 4.68 2.05 -2.08
N THR A 145 4.65 2.04 -0.75
CA THR A 145 5.65 2.73 0.09
C THR A 145 6.69 1.78 0.67
N LEU A 146 6.26 0.61 1.14
CA LEU A 146 7.08 -0.35 1.87
C LEU A 146 7.28 -1.65 1.10
N GLY A 147 6.37 -2.01 0.19
CA GLY A 147 6.46 -3.26 -0.56
C GLY A 147 6.27 -4.53 0.29
N CYS A 148 5.85 -4.42 1.55
CA CYS A 148 5.68 -5.54 2.48
C CYS A 148 4.37 -6.30 2.34
N THR A 149 3.39 -5.76 1.62
CA THR A 149 2.07 -6.38 1.48
C THR A 149 1.61 -6.36 0.04
N PRO A 150 0.97 -7.42 -0.47
CA PRO A 150 0.27 -7.34 -1.75
C PRO A 150 -0.96 -6.42 -1.62
N ALA A 151 -1.47 -5.93 -2.75
CA ALA A 151 -2.76 -5.22 -2.75
C ALA A 151 -3.90 -6.23 -2.52
N TYR A 152 -4.62 -6.12 -1.40
CA TYR A 152 -5.75 -7.00 -1.05
C TYR A 152 -7.04 -6.70 -1.83
N ASP A 153 -6.90 -6.40 -3.12
CA ASP A 153 -8.03 -6.16 -4.01
C ASP A 153 -8.79 -7.46 -4.36
N ARG A 154 -9.88 -7.30 -5.10
CA ARG A 154 -10.74 -8.43 -5.50
C ARG A 154 -9.99 -9.49 -6.32
N PHE A 155 -8.97 -9.11 -7.10
CA PHE A 155 -8.24 -10.01 -7.97
C PHE A 155 -7.26 -10.87 -7.17
N PHE A 156 -6.50 -10.24 -6.28
CA PHE A 156 -5.61 -10.95 -5.35
C PHE A 156 -6.42 -11.93 -4.49
N ARG A 157 -7.47 -11.44 -3.82
CA ARG A 157 -8.32 -12.25 -2.93
C ARG A 157 -8.96 -13.42 -3.65
N LYS A 158 -9.49 -13.20 -4.86
CA LYS A 158 -10.06 -14.29 -5.69
C LYS A 158 -9.00 -15.33 -6.05
N LYS A 159 -7.79 -14.89 -6.43
CA LYS A 159 -6.71 -15.79 -6.83
C LYS A 159 -6.23 -16.67 -5.67
N VAL A 160 -5.96 -16.08 -4.52
CA VAL A 160 -5.46 -16.83 -3.35
C VAL A 160 -6.55 -17.66 -2.68
N LYS A 161 -7.83 -17.28 -2.79
CA LYS A 161 -8.95 -18.14 -2.35
C LYS A 161 -9.10 -19.39 -3.22
N SER A 162 -8.83 -19.27 -4.52
CA SER A 162 -9.06 -20.36 -5.49
C SER A 162 -7.99 -21.45 -5.50
N LYS A 163 -6.86 -21.25 -4.81
CA LYS A 163 -5.70 -22.15 -4.88
C LYS A 163 -4.95 -22.16 -3.55
N PRO A 164 -4.48 -23.32 -3.07
CA PRO A 164 -3.81 -23.44 -1.78
C PRO A 164 -2.37 -22.93 -1.86
N TYR A 165 -2.19 -21.62 -1.92
CA TYR A 165 -0.86 -20.99 -1.99
C TYR A 165 -0.22 -20.78 -0.60
N GLY A 166 -0.88 -21.18 0.50
CA GLY A 166 -0.45 -20.83 1.86
C GLY A 166 -0.50 -19.32 2.10
N ILE A 167 -1.46 -18.63 1.47
CA ILE A 167 -1.64 -17.17 1.59
C ILE A 167 -3.12 -16.90 1.86
N SER A 168 -3.40 -16.14 2.91
CA SER A 168 -4.77 -15.80 3.29
C SER A 168 -5.41 -14.80 2.31
N SER A 169 -6.66 -15.05 1.95
CA SER A 169 -7.52 -14.09 1.21
C SER A 169 -8.10 -12.97 2.09
N VAL A 170 -7.81 -13.02 3.39
CA VAL A 170 -8.24 -12.06 4.40
C VAL A 170 -7.02 -11.29 4.89
N TYR A 171 -7.12 -9.96 4.81
CA TYR A 171 -6.11 -9.06 5.34
C TYR A 171 -6.16 -9.04 6.86
N GLY A 172 -5.01 -9.14 7.53
CA GLY A 172 -4.93 -9.26 8.98
C GLY A 172 -3.67 -9.98 9.43
N LYS A 173 -3.53 -10.26 10.73
CA LYS A 173 -2.38 -10.96 11.31
C LYS A 173 -2.06 -12.32 10.67
N ASN A 174 -3.07 -12.99 10.11
CA ASN A 174 -2.90 -14.28 9.41
C ASN A 174 -2.67 -14.11 7.89
N SER A 175 -2.39 -12.91 7.41
CA SER A 175 -2.07 -12.62 6.00
C SER A 175 -0.79 -13.29 5.52
N PHE A 176 0.14 -13.57 6.44
CA PHE A 176 1.51 -13.97 6.15
C PHE A 176 1.90 -15.34 6.77
N LYS A 177 0.92 -16.11 7.25
CA LYS A 177 1.10 -17.46 7.79
C LYS A 177 0.80 -18.53 6.75
#